data_AF-A0A2A4P9F3-F1
#
_entry.id   AF-A0A2A4P9F3-F1
#
_cell.length_a   1.000
_cell.length_b   1.000
_cell.length_c   1.000
_cell.angle_alpha   90.00
_cell.angle_beta   90.00
_cell.angle_gamma   90.00
#
_symmetry.space_group_name_H-M   'P 1'
#
loop_
_entity.id
_entity.type
_entity.pdbx_description
1 polymer ?
#
loop_
_entity_poly.entity_id
_entity_poly.type
_entity_poly.pdbx_seq_one_letter_code
_entity_poly.pdbx_strand_id
1 'polypeptide(L)' 'TDDEKESQVLQVNTIHATNTEAAETALLELRQAALGGANIFNQLMETVKVCTIGQISQALNEVGGEYRRSM' A
#
# COMPACT_ATOMS: atom_id res chain seq x y z
N THR A 1 -2.73 20.24 -14.64
CA THR A 1 -2.52 21.62 -14.13
C THR A 1 -1.91 21.55 -12.75
N ASP A 2 -1.52 22.67 -12.14
CA ASP A 2 -1.02 22.64 -10.75
C ASP A 2 -2.14 22.30 -9.77
N ASP A 3 -3.36 22.80 -10.01
CA ASP A 3 -4.55 22.45 -9.23
C ASP A 3 -4.83 20.93 -9.18
N GLU A 4 -4.62 20.22 -10.30
CA GLU A 4 -4.78 18.76 -10.34
C GLU A 4 -3.76 18.05 -9.44
N LYS A 5 -2.50 18.54 -9.40
CA LYS A 5 -1.47 17.95 -8.53
C LYS A 5 -1.81 18.18 -7.05
N GLU A 6 -2.19 19.40 -6.70
CA GLU A 6 -2.58 19.76 -5.32
C GLU A 6 -3.79 18.93 -4.86
N SER A 7 -4.78 18.75 -5.74
CA SER A 7 -5.94 17.89 -5.47
C SER A 7 -5.54 16.43 -5.18
N GLN A 8 -4.61 15.86 -5.96
CA GLN A 8 -4.11 14.50 -5.71
C GLN A 8 -3.37 14.37 -4.37
N VAL A 9 -2.53 15.36 -4.03
CA VAL A 9 -1.83 15.37 -2.73
C VAL A 9 -2.84 15.46 -1.58
N LEU A 10 -3.84 16.32 -1.69
CA LEU A 10 -4.89 16.45 -0.67
C LEU A 10 -5.67 15.14 -0.51
N GLN A 11 -6.00 14.47 -1.62
CA GLN A 11 -6.70 13.20 -1.60
C GLN A 11 -5.88 12.11 -0.88
N VAL A 12 -4.58 12.00 -1.17
CA VAL A 12 -3.67 11.06 -0.49
C VAL A 12 -3.63 11.34 1.03
N ASN A 13 -3.42 12.60 1.41
CA ASN A 13 -3.37 12.99 2.83
C ASN A 13 -4.68 12.69 3.55
N THR A 14 -5.82 12.90 2.87
CA THR A 14 -7.14 12.61 3.41
C THR A 14 -7.31 11.11 3.65
N ILE A 15 -6.96 10.26 2.67
CA ILE A 15 -7.03 8.79 2.80
C ILE A 15 -6.15 8.31 3.96
N HIS A 16 -4.94 8.87 4.11
CA HIS A 16 -4.04 8.53 5.22
C HIS A 16 -4.64 8.87 6.59
N ALA A 17 -5.25 10.04 6.72
CA ALA A 17 -5.85 10.49 7.97
C ALA A 17 -7.14 9.72 8.31
N THR A 18 -7.97 9.37 7.33
CA THR A 18 -9.25 8.67 7.57
C THR A 18 -9.07 7.20 7.91
N ASN A 19 -8.00 6.58 7.44
CA ASN A 19 -7.83 5.12 7.50
C ASN A 19 -6.68 4.66 8.39
N THR A 20 -6.10 5.52 9.25
CA THR A 20 -4.84 5.22 9.96
C THR A 20 -4.80 3.85 10.62
N GLU A 21 -5.77 3.52 11.49
CA GLU A 21 -5.80 2.23 12.21
C GLU A 21 -6.08 1.03 11.27
N ALA A 22 -7.00 1.20 10.33
CA ALA A 22 -7.36 0.16 9.38
C ALA A 22 -6.21 -0.14 8.39
N ALA A 23 -5.46 0.88 8.00
CA ALA A 23 -4.31 0.78 7.13
C ALA A 23 -3.17 0.03 7.81
N GLU A 24 -2.88 0.32 9.09
CA GLU A 24 -1.86 -0.43 9.84
C GLU A 24 -2.15 -1.94 9.87
N THR A 25 -3.41 -2.29 10.14
CA THR A 25 -3.86 -3.69 10.18
C THR A 25 -3.77 -4.33 8.79
N ALA A 26 -4.31 -3.69 7.75
CA ALA A 26 -4.32 -4.23 6.40
C ALA A 26 -2.90 -4.41 5.82
N LEU A 27 -1.99 -3.47 6.09
CA LEU A 27 -0.58 -3.58 5.68
C LEU A 27 0.15 -4.70 6.42
N LEU A 28 -0.15 -4.92 7.70
CA LEU A 28 0.41 -6.04 8.46
C LEU A 28 -0.03 -7.37 7.87
N GLU A 29 -1.32 -7.55 7.60
CA GLU A 29 -1.86 -8.76 6.98
C GLU A 29 -1.31 -8.97 5.58
N LEU A 30 -1.14 -7.91 4.78
CA LEU A 30 -0.53 -7.98 3.44
C LEU A 30 0.90 -8.51 3.51
N ARG A 31 1.72 -8.00 4.45
CA ARG A 31 3.09 -8.50 4.67
C ARG A 31 3.09 -9.97 5.11
N GLN A 32 2.19 -10.35 6.00
CA GLN A 32 2.07 -11.74 6.46
C GLN A 32 1.64 -12.67 5.32
N ALA A 33 0.68 -12.27 4.49
CA ALA A 33 0.25 -13.04 3.33
C ALA A 33 1.41 -13.23 2.33
N ALA A 34 2.23 -12.19 2.14
CA ALA A 34 3.40 -12.24 1.28
C ALA A 34 4.51 -13.16 1.80
N LEU A 35 4.82 -13.09 3.10
CA LEU A 35 5.82 -13.95 3.74
C LEU A 35 5.35 -15.40 3.88
N GLY A 36 4.04 -15.62 4.09
CA GLY A 36 3.44 -16.93 4.29
C GLY A 36 3.16 -17.72 3.02
N GLY A 37 3.45 -17.16 1.83
CA GLY A 37 3.11 -17.79 0.54
C GLY A 37 1.61 -17.94 0.31
N ALA A 38 0.78 -17.17 1.01
CA ALA A 38 -0.66 -17.15 0.83
C ALA A 38 -1.04 -16.41 -0.46
N ASN A 39 -2.33 -16.42 -0.80
CA ASN A 39 -2.82 -15.64 -1.93
C ASN A 39 -2.77 -14.14 -1.61
N ILE A 40 -1.66 -13.49 -1.97
CA ILE A 40 -1.44 -12.04 -1.83
C ILE A 40 -2.53 -11.24 -2.52
N PHE A 41 -3.01 -11.68 -3.68
CA PHE A 41 -3.99 -10.90 -4.45
C PHE A 41 -5.31 -10.75 -3.69
N ASN A 42 -5.76 -11.80 -3.00
CA ASN A 42 -6.94 -11.70 -2.13
C ASN A 42 -6.74 -10.65 -1.02
N GLN A 43 -5.57 -10.65 -0.36
CA GLN A 43 -5.28 -9.65 0.66
C GLN A 43 -5.12 -8.23 0.08
N LEU A 44 -4.61 -8.12 -1.15
CA LEU A 44 -4.50 -6.87 -1.88
C LEU A 44 -5.88 -6.23 -2.08
N MET A 45 -6.90 -7.03 -2.44
CA MET A 45 -8.28 -6.55 -2.65
C MET A 45 -8.88 -5.91 -1.39
N GLU A 46 -8.51 -6.40 -0.20
CA GLU A 46 -8.91 -5.78 1.07
C GLU A 46 -8.06 -4.55 1.39
N THR A 47 -6.75 -4.63 1.15
CA THR A 47 -5.81 -3.54 1.48
C THR A 47 -6.07 -2.27 0.67
N VAL A 48 -6.45 -2.38 -0.61
CA VAL A 48 -6.72 -1.22 -1.48
C VAL A 48 -7.94 -0.39 -1.03
N LYS A 49 -8.80 -0.93 -0.17
CA LYS A 49 -9.96 -0.18 0.37
C LYS A 49 -9.54 0.91 1.35
N VAL A 50 -8.37 0.75 1.99
CA VAL A 50 -7.92 1.60 3.09
C VAL A 50 -6.52 2.19 2.91
N CYS A 51 -5.70 1.62 2.01
CA CYS A 51 -4.33 2.06 1.77
C CYS A 51 -4.14 2.65 0.37
N THR A 52 -3.22 3.61 0.26
CA THR A 52 -2.79 4.13 -1.04
C THR A 52 -1.80 3.19 -1.72
N ILE A 53 -1.64 3.33 -3.04
CA ILE A 53 -0.68 2.53 -3.82
C ILE A 53 0.75 2.64 -3.28
N GLY A 54 1.16 3.83 -2.79
CA GLY A 54 2.48 4.03 -2.20
C GLY A 54 2.68 3.23 -0.91
N GLN A 55 1.68 3.20 -0.02
CA GLN A 55 1.73 2.40 1.21
C GLN A 55 1.85 0.90 0.89
N ILE A 56 1.08 0.43 -0.09
CA ILE A 56 1.07 -0.98 -0.53
C ILE A 56 2.43 -1.36 -1.14
N SER A 57 2.94 -0.55 -2.08
CA SER A 57 4.24 -0.80 -2.72
C SER A 57 5.37 -0.82 -1.71
N GLN A 58 5.41 0.12 -0.76
CA GLN A 58 6.43 0.14 0.29
C GLN A 58 6.36 -1.11 1.17
N ALA A 59 5.17 -1.49 1.63
CA ALA A 59 5.01 -2.69 2.47
C ALA A 59 5.43 -3.98 1.76
N LEU A 60 5.18 -4.09 0.45
CA LEU A 60 5.62 -5.25 -0.35
C LEU A 60 7.13 -5.22 -0.61
N ASN A 61 7.74 -4.05 -0.84
CA ASN A 61 9.20 -3.92 -0.99
C ASN A 61 9.94 -4.35 0.29
N GLU A 62 9.40 -4.06 1.48
CA GLU A 62 9.99 -4.43 2.78
C GLU A 62 10.12 -5.95 2.96
N VAL A 63 9.20 -6.74 2.36
CA VAL A 63 9.15 -8.21 2.54
C VAL A 63 9.57 -9.01 1.32
N GLY A 64 9.34 -8.49 0.11
CA GLY A 64 9.66 -9.14 -1.15
C GLY A 64 10.99 -8.69 -1.77
N GLY A 65 11.57 -7.61 -1.26
CA GLY A 65 12.71 -6.94 -1.85
C GLY A 65 12.33 -6.11 -3.08
N GLU A 66 13.22 -5.20 -3.47
CA GLU A 66 13.03 -4.38 -4.66
C GLU A 66 13.60 -5.08 -5.89
N TYR A 67 12.99 -4.82 -7.06
CA TYR A 67 13.54 -5.30 -8.31
C TYR A 67 14.97 -4.78 -8.50
N ARG A 68 15.93 -5.70 -8.49
CA ARG A 68 17.32 -5.39 -8.81
C ARG A 68 17.53 -5.56 -10.31
N ARG A 69 17.72 -4.44 -11.02
CA ARG A 69 18.16 -4.47 -12.42
C ARG A 69 19.49 -5.22 -12.50
N SER A 70 19.53 -6.33 -13.22
CA SER A 70 20.77 -6.93 -13.69
C SER A 70 21.27 -6.10 -14.88
N MET A 71 22.47 -5.54 -14.79
CA MET A 71 23.25 -5.17 -15.98
C MET A 71 23.84 -6.43 -16.60
#